data_AF-D4K9D5-F1
#
_entry.id   AF-D4K9D5-F1
#
_cell.length_a   1.000
_cell.length_b   1.000
_cell.length_c   1.000
_cell.angle_alpha   90.00
_cell.angle_beta   90.00
_cell.angle_gamma   90.00
#
_symmetry.space_group_name_H-M   'P 1'
#
loop_
_entity.id
_entity.type
_entity.pdbx_description
1 polymer ?
#
loop_
_entity_poly.entity_id
_entity_poly.type
_entity_poly.pdbx_seq_one_letter_code
_entity_poly.pdbx_strand_id
1 'polypeptide(L)' 'MKKLPNAVKWLIILVVLGAMGAMMWAVNDRASRVEMPAPDNTFGIYHTAESGT' A
#
# COMPACT_ATOMS: atom_id res chain seq x y z
N MET A 1 8.58 -40.49 6.81
CA MET A 1 7.64 -39.38 6.51
C MET A 1 7.80 -38.98 5.05
N LYS A 2 6.73 -38.98 4.24
CA LYS A 2 6.80 -38.46 2.86
C LYS A 2 6.94 -36.94 2.91
N LYS A 3 7.99 -36.40 2.31
CA LYS A 3 8.23 -34.94 2.27
C LYS A 3 7.28 -34.28 1.28
N LEU A 4 6.84 -33.06 1.60
CA LEU A 4 6.01 -32.26 0.71
C LEU A 4 6.76 -32.00 -0.62
N PRO A 5 6.12 -32.22 -1.79
CA PRO A 5 6.75 -31.94 -3.08
C PRO A 5 7.15 -30.47 -3.22
N ASN A 6 8.28 -30.19 -3.87
CA ASN A 6 8.77 -28.82 -4.00
C ASN A 6 7.82 -27.91 -4.78
N ALA A 7 7.14 -28.44 -5.81
CA ALA A 7 6.13 -27.69 -6.55
C ALA A 7 5.00 -27.18 -5.64
N VAL A 8 4.56 -28.00 -4.68
CA VAL A 8 3.50 -27.62 -3.72
C VAL A 8 4.00 -26.54 -2.76
N LYS A 9 5.28 -26.61 -2.32
CA LYS A 9 5.88 -25.54 -1.50
C LYS A 9 5.89 -24.20 -2.24
N TRP A 10 6.33 -24.21 -3.50
CA TRP A 10 6.36 -23.00 -4.33
C TRP A 10 4.97 -22.44 -4.59
N LEU A 11 3.98 -23.31 -4.81
CA LEU A 11 2.59 -22.88 -4.96
C LEU A 11 2.08 -22.16 -3.71
N ILE A 12 2.36 -22.70 -2.52
CA ILE A 12 1.98 -22.04 -1.25
C ILE A 12 2.61 -20.65 -1.16
N ILE A 13 3.89 -20.53 -1.48
CA ILE A 13 4.60 -19.24 -1.47
C ILE A 13 3.93 -18.25 -2.43
N LEU A 14 3.62 -18.67 -3.66
CA LEU A 14 2.96 -17.81 -4.64
C LEU A 14 1.57 -17.35 -4.18
N VAL A 15 0.79 -18.23 -3.57
CA VAL A 15 -0.54 -17.88 -3.04
C VAL A 15 -0.42 -16.86 -1.92
N VAL A 16 0.51 -17.05 -0.98
CA VAL A 16 0.73 -16.11 0.13
C VAL A 16 1.18 -14.75 -0.40
N LEU A 17 2.13 -14.70 -1.34
CA LEU A 17 2.60 -13.45 -1.94
C LEU A 17 1.48 -12.73 -2.70
N GLY A 18 0.67 -13.48 -3.47
CA GLY A 18 -0.48 -12.93 -4.17
C GLY A 18 -1.50 -12.32 -3.22
N ALA A 19 -1.81 -13.01 -2.11
CA ALA A 19 -2.72 -12.51 -1.08
C ALA A 19 -2.19 -11.23 -0.41
N MET A 20 -0.90 -11.18 -0.07
CA MET A 20 -0.26 -9.98 0.49
C MET A 20 -0.33 -8.80 -0.47
N GLY A 21 -0.02 -9.03 -1.76
CA GLY A 21 -0.11 -8.00 -2.80
C GLY A 21 -1.52 -7.46 -2.97
N ALA A 22 -2.53 -8.33 -2.99
CA ALA A 22 -3.94 -7.92 -3.11
C ALA A 22 -4.40 -7.10 -1.90
N MET A 23 -4.02 -7.48 -0.68
CA MET A 23 -4.33 -6.71 0.52
C MET A 23 -3.68 -5.33 0.49
N MET A 24 -2.41 -5.23 0.12
CA MET A 24 -1.70 -3.94 -0.01
C MET A 24 -2.38 -3.04 -1.05
N TRP A 25 -2.74 -3.60 -2.21
CA TRP A 25 -3.43 -2.86 -3.26
C TRP A 25 -4.80 -2.34 -2.79
N ALA A 26 -5.59 -3.17 -2.12
CA ALA A 26 -6.91 -2.76 -1.59
C ALA A 26 -6.80 -1.66 -0.53
N VAL A 27 -5.77 -1.70 0.32
CA VAL A 27 -5.49 -0.62 1.29
C VAL A 27 -5.10 0.66 0.55
N ASN A 28 -4.25 0.56 -0.47
CA ASN A 28 -3.81 1.71 -1.25
C ASN A 28 -4.97 2.38 -2.03
N ASP A 29 -5.88 1.61 -2.64
CA ASP A 29 -7.08 2.15 -3.31
C ASP A 29 -8.01 2.87 -2.32
N ARG A 30 -8.14 2.36 -1.09
CA ARG A 30 -8.91 3.07 -0.06
C ARG A 30 -8.21 4.35 0.38
N ALA A 31 -6.89 4.30 0.59
CA ALA A 31 -6.12 5.45 1.04
C ALA A 31 -6.02 6.55 -0.03
N SER A 32 -5.91 6.19 -1.32
CA SER A 32 -5.79 7.14 -2.42
C SER A 32 -7.06 7.96 -2.67
N ARG A 33 -8.22 7.48 -2.22
CA ARG A 33 -9.51 8.18 -2.32
C ARG A 33 -9.74 9.18 -1.19
N VAL A 34 -8.86 9.22 -0.19
CA VAL A 34 -8.99 10.17 0.91
C VAL A 34 -8.47 11.53 0.45
N GLU A 35 -9.37 12.51 0.38
CA GLU A 35 -8.96 13.91 0.26
C GLU A 35 -8.21 14.31 1.52
N MET A 36 -6.94 14.68 1.37
CA MET A 36 -6.16 15.19 2.50
C MET A 36 -6.61 16.62 2.80
N PRO A 37 -7.02 16.92 4.05
CA PRO A 37 -7.36 18.28 4.42
C PRO A 37 -6.13 19.19 4.26
N ALA A 38 -6.38 20.47 4.03
CA ALA A 38 -5.32 21.47 4.07
C ALA A 38 -4.59 21.36 5.43
N PRO A 39 -3.25 21.47 5.44
CA PRO A 39 -2.49 21.45 6.68
C PRO A 39 -2.96 22.57 7.60
N ASP A 40 -3.09 22.28 8.90
CA ASP A 40 -3.47 23.28 9.89
C ASP A 40 -2.41 24.37 9.97
N ASN A 41 -2.72 25.57 9.46
CA ASN A 41 -1.79 26.68 9.42
C ASN A 41 -2.03 27.72 10.52
N THR A 42 -2.62 27.33 11.66
CA THR A 42 -2.90 28.24 12.79
C THR A 42 -1.65 29.01 13.26
N PHE A 43 -0.46 28.41 13.16
CA PHE A 43 0.82 29.04 13.53
C PHE A 43 1.59 29.67 12.35
N GLY A 44 1.04 29.64 11.13
CA GLY A 44 1.65 30.28 9.95
C GLY A 44 2.96 29.65 9.46
N ILE A 45 3.22 28.38 9.80
CA ILE A 45 4.48 27.67 9.52
C ILE A 45 4.45 26.84 8.23
N TYR A 46 3.27 26.61 7.64
CA TYR A 46 3.16 25.93 6.35
C TYR A 46 3.15 26.95 5.21
N HIS A 47 4.05 26.74 4.25
CA HIS A 47 4.10 27.49 3.00
C HIS A 47 3.70 26.56 1.85
N THR A 48 2.69 26.96 1.08
CA THR A 48 2.40 26.32 -0.22
C THR A 48 3.54 26.63 -1.16
N ALA A 49 4.19 25.61 -1.72
CA ALA A 49 5.09 25.81 -2.85
C ALA A 49 4.25 26.36 -4.02
N GLU A 50 4.63 27.50 -4.59
CA GLU A 50 4.05 27.95 -5.86
C GLU A 50 4.28 26.84 -6.89
N SER A 51 3.18 26.27 -7.38
CA SER A 51 3.24 25.44 -8.59
C SER A 51 3.47 26.40 -9.75
N GLY A 52 4.73 26.62 -10.11
CA GLY A 52 5.10 27.42 -11.27
C GLY A 52 4.37 26.91 -12.51
N THR A 53 3.56 27.78 -13.12
CA THR A 53 2.96 27.59 -14.45
C THR A 53 3.99 27.84 -15.54
#